data_AF-A0A2U3PZC2-F1
#
_entry.id   AF-A0A2U3PZC2-F1
#
_cell.length_a   1.000
_cell.length_b   1.000
_cell.length_c   1.000
_cell.angle_alpha   90.00
_cell.angle_beta   90.00
_cell.angle_gamma   90.00
#
_symmetry.space_group_name_H-M   'P 1'
#
loop_
_entity.id
_entity.type
_entity.pdbx_description
1 polymer ?
#
loop_
_entity_poly.entity_id
_entity_poly.type
_entity_poly.pdbx_seq_one_letter_code
_entity_poly.pdbx_strand_id
1 'polypeptide(L)'
;MFRNWRIGSVNGALLAVYFIPAWALVAFNIFVAPVHGLYERPSVAVALFLSDHLQMAGMDTVRAAWLLALGRLTVVAFFAIHLAQLCVARTRKNGGSDEALGIALAIGSLISFASMVMASKVGEMAALRLHATELLLLLGAAIVVVIEKPAAAPKTAEIAAPLGLEQAELLHNR
;
A
#
# COMPACT_ATOMS: atom_id res chain seq x y z
N MET A 1 14.61 -6.98 21.30
CA MET A 1 14.12 -5.76 20.59
C MET A 1 12.71 -5.91 20.00
N PHE A 2 12.27 -7.12 19.61
CA PHE A 2 10.97 -7.35 18.92
C PHE A 2 9.73 -7.59 19.81
N ARG A 3 9.86 -7.60 21.14
CA ARG A 3 8.83 -8.11 22.05
C ARG A 3 7.50 -7.33 22.06
N ASN A 4 7.45 -6.14 21.45
CA ASN A 4 6.27 -5.26 21.41
C ASN A 4 5.80 -4.89 19.99
N TRP A 5 6.30 -5.57 18.94
CA TRP A 5 5.83 -5.31 17.57
C TRP A 5 4.62 -6.17 17.23
N ARG A 6 3.59 -5.54 16.65
CA ARG A 6 2.43 -6.22 16.09
C ARG A 6 2.84 -7.02 14.87
N ILE A 7 2.21 -8.18 14.67
CA ILE A 7 2.60 -9.11 13.60
C ILE A 7 2.32 -8.48 12.23
N GLY A 8 1.24 -7.69 12.10
CA GLY A 8 0.89 -6.93 10.92
C GLY A 8 1.91 -5.85 10.57
N SER A 9 2.50 -5.18 11.57
CA SER A 9 3.56 -4.19 11.32
C SER A 9 4.88 -4.83 10.87
N VAL A 10 5.23 -6.00 11.44
CA VAL A 10 6.40 -6.77 10.97
C VAL A 10 6.17 -7.24 9.52
N ASN A 11 5.00 -7.81 9.25
CA ASN A 11 4.66 -8.33 7.93
C ASN A 11 4.61 -7.20 6.88
N GLY A 12 3.98 -6.08 7.22
CA GLY A 12 3.96 -4.88 6.38
C GLY A 12 5.36 -4.34 6.08
N ALA A 13 6.27 -4.36 7.05
CA ALA A 13 7.67 -3.97 6.83
C ALA A 13 8.39 -4.93 5.88
N LEU A 14 8.19 -6.26 6.02
CA LEU A 14 8.77 -7.25 5.11
C LEU A 14 8.26 -7.06 3.68
N LEU A 15 6.96 -6.82 3.52
CA LEU A 15 6.39 -6.50 2.21
C LEU A 15 6.98 -5.20 1.65
N ALA A 16 7.11 -4.16 2.45
CA ALA A 16 7.68 -2.89 2.00
C ALA A 16 9.12 -3.07 1.48
N VAL A 17 9.96 -3.84 2.19
CA VAL A 17 11.33 -4.13 1.77
C VAL A 17 11.39 -4.89 0.43
N TYR A 18 10.38 -5.71 0.11
CA TYR A 18 10.29 -6.40 -1.17
C TYR A 18 9.70 -5.52 -2.28
N PHE A 19 8.53 -4.91 -2.03
CA PHE A 19 7.76 -4.18 -3.03
C PHE A 19 8.40 -2.84 -3.41
N ILE A 20 9.05 -2.14 -2.47
CA ILE A 20 9.72 -0.87 -2.78
C ILE A 20 10.74 -1.05 -3.92
N PRO A 21 11.76 -1.92 -3.81
CA PRO A 21 12.72 -2.08 -4.90
C PRO A 21 12.08 -2.73 -6.14
N ALA A 22 11.24 -3.75 -5.97
CA ALA A 22 10.65 -4.47 -7.09
C ALA A 22 9.77 -3.56 -7.97
N TRP A 23 8.90 -2.76 -7.37
CA TRP A 23 7.98 -1.90 -8.12
C TRP A 23 8.59 -0.57 -8.52
N ALA A 24 9.51 -0.02 -7.72
CA ALA A 24 10.25 1.19 -8.10
C ALA A 24 11.11 0.96 -9.33
N LEU A 25 11.79 -0.19 -9.44
CA LEU A 25 12.59 -0.52 -10.63
C LEU A 25 11.74 -0.56 -11.90
N VAL A 26 10.57 -1.23 -11.86
CA VAL A 26 9.69 -1.28 -13.03
C VAL A 26 9.14 0.10 -13.39
N ALA A 27 8.71 0.88 -12.40
CA ALA A 27 8.24 2.23 -12.65
C ALA A 27 9.34 3.13 -13.23
N PHE A 28 10.57 2.99 -12.73
CA PHE A 28 11.73 3.72 -13.25
C PHE A 28 12.05 3.34 -14.69
N ASN A 29 12.03 2.04 -15.04
CA ASN A 29 12.23 1.58 -16.41
C ASN A 29 11.19 2.16 -17.37
N ILE A 30 9.92 2.20 -16.94
CA ILE A 30 8.83 2.83 -17.73
C ILE A 30 9.04 4.35 -17.84
N PHE A 31 9.55 5.02 -16.81
CA PHE A 31 9.80 6.46 -16.86
C PHE A 31 10.92 6.82 -17.84
N VAL A 32 12.01 6.05 -17.84
CA VAL A 32 13.17 6.27 -18.73
C VAL A 32 12.85 5.84 -20.17
N ALA A 33 12.25 4.67 -20.35
CA ALA A 33 11.95 4.10 -21.66
C ALA A 33 10.54 3.48 -21.66
N PRO A 34 9.48 4.26 -21.91
CA PRO A 34 8.09 3.83 -21.70
C PRO A 34 7.70 2.61 -22.53
N VAL A 35 8.16 2.56 -23.79
CA VAL A 35 7.89 1.41 -24.66
C VAL A 35 8.66 0.20 -24.16
N HIS A 36 9.97 0.30 -23.97
CA HIS A 36 10.78 -0.85 -23.54
C HIS A 36 10.33 -1.38 -22.18
N GLY A 37 10.18 -0.50 -21.19
CA GLY A 37 9.76 -0.83 -19.84
C GLY A 37 8.37 -1.48 -19.80
N LEU A 38 7.44 -1.10 -20.69
CA LEU A 38 6.12 -1.72 -20.75
C LEU A 38 6.20 -3.18 -21.26
N TYR A 39 7.12 -3.49 -22.18
CA TYR A 39 7.32 -4.84 -22.73
C TYR A 39 8.28 -5.72 -21.91
N GLU A 40 8.77 -5.25 -20.76
CA GLU A 40 9.49 -6.12 -19.83
C GLU A 40 8.53 -7.14 -19.19
N ARG A 41 9.09 -8.27 -18.74
CA ARG A 41 8.36 -9.39 -18.12
C ARG A 41 7.28 -8.98 -17.08
N PRO A 42 7.49 -7.98 -16.19
CA PRO A 42 6.49 -7.59 -15.20
C PRO A 42 5.33 -6.73 -15.73
N SER A 43 5.31 -6.35 -17.02
CA SER A 43 4.24 -5.52 -17.60
C SER A 43 3.85 -5.90 -19.03
N VAL A 44 4.55 -6.84 -19.66
CA VAL A 44 4.29 -7.29 -21.04
C VAL A 44 2.84 -7.75 -21.27
N ALA A 45 2.26 -8.44 -20.28
CA ALA A 45 0.87 -8.87 -20.33
C ALA A 45 -0.11 -7.69 -20.41
N VAL A 46 0.17 -6.60 -19.69
CA VAL A 46 -0.65 -5.38 -19.71
C VAL A 46 -0.50 -4.70 -21.07
N ALA A 47 0.71 -4.65 -21.62
CA ALA A 47 1.00 -4.10 -22.94
C ALA A 47 0.19 -4.80 -24.04
N LEU A 48 0.27 -6.12 -24.08
CA LEU A 48 -0.42 -6.96 -25.05
C LEU A 48 -1.94 -6.87 -24.88
N PHE A 49 -2.45 -6.86 -23.64
CA PHE A 49 -3.88 -6.71 -23.40
C PHE A 49 -4.41 -5.36 -23.91
N LEU A 50 -3.71 -4.26 -23.62
CA LEU A 50 -4.10 -2.92 -24.08
C LEU A 50 -4.07 -2.81 -25.62
N SER A 51 -3.05 -3.40 -26.24
CA SER A 51 -2.92 -3.43 -27.70
C SER A 51 -4.03 -4.26 -28.34
N ASP A 52 -4.21 -5.50 -27.87
CA ASP A 52 -5.03 -6.50 -28.57
C ASP A 52 -6.52 -6.37 -28.26
N HIS A 53 -6.88 -5.95 -27.05
CA HIS A 53 -8.28 -5.92 -26.60
C HIS A 53 -8.88 -4.51 -26.56
N LEU A 54 -8.05 -3.50 -26.26
CA LEU A 54 -8.51 -2.10 -26.18
C LEU A 54 -8.15 -1.29 -27.44
N GLN A 55 -7.44 -1.91 -28.40
CA GLN A 55 -6.97 -1.26 -29.63
C GLN A 55 -6.17 0.03 -29.37
N MET A 56 -5.59 0.16 -28.18
CA MET A 56 -4.74 1.29 -27.84
C MET A 56 -3.40 1.08 -28.53
N ALA A 57 -3.03 1.99 -29.42
CA ALA A 57 -1.79 1.90 -30.20
C ALA A 57 -0.99 3.20 -30.13
N GLY A 58 0.34 3.10 -30.28
CA GLY A 58 1.22 4.25 -30.33
C GLY A 58 1.26 5.06 -29.03
N MET A 59 0.71 6.27 -29.04
CA MET A 59 0.82 7.20 -27.93
C MET A 59 -0.06 6.81 -26.72
N ASP A 60 -1.17 6.11 -26.96
CA ASP A 60 -2.12 5.79 -25.89
C ASP A 60 -1.63 4.63 -25.01
N THR A 61 -0.84 3.70 -25.56
CA THR A 61 -0.15 2.67 -24.76
C THR A 61 0.94 3.27 -23.87
N VAL A 62 1.65 4.29 -24.37
CA VAL A 62 2.66 5.02 -23.60
C VAL A 62 2.01 5.76 -22.42
N ARG A 63 0.87 6.43 -22.66
CA ARG A 63 0.11 7.09 -21.59
C ARG A 63 -0.36 6.08 -20.54
N ALA A 64 -0.88 4.94 -20.97
CA ALA A 64 -1.27 3.89 -20.06
C ALA A 64 -0.09 3.29 -19.27
N ALA A 65 1.08 3.16 -19.89
CA ALA A 65 2.31 2.75 -19.21
C ALA A 65 2.66 3.73 -18.09
N TRP A 66 2.58 5.03 -18.34
CA TRP A 66 2.79 6.05 -17.32
C TRP A 66 1.77 6.01 -16.19
N LEU A 67 0.49 5.76 -16.51
CA LEU A 67 -0.54 5.58 -15.48
C LEU A 67 -0.28 4.32 -14.63
N LEU A 68 0.18 3.23 -15.25
CA LEU A 68 0.58 2.02 -14.53
C LEU A 68 1.80 2.27 -13.64
N ALA A 69 2.82 2.95 -14.17
CA ALA A 69 4.01 3.32 -13.41
C ALA A 69 3.66 4.24 -12.23
N LEU A 70 2.78 5.21 -12.44
CA LEU A 70 2.25 6.08 -11.39
C LEU A 70 1.50 5.27 -10.33
N GLY A 71 0.63 4.34 -10.74
CA GLY A 71 -0.06 3.44 -9.82
C GLY A 71 0.89 2.56 -9.00
N ARG A 72 1.99 2.10 -9.59
CA ARG A 72 3.01 1.35 -8.83
C ARG A 72 3.78 2.26 -7.87
N LEU A 73 4.13 3.48 -8.28
CA LEU A 73 4.83 4.44 -7.44
C LEU A 73 4.00 4.93 -6.26
N THR A 74 2.67 5.05 -6.40
CA THR A 74 1.80 5.40 -5.25
C THR A 74 1.85 4.31 -4.18
N VAL A 75 1.78 3.04 -4.57
CA VAL A 75 1.93 1.90 -3.64
C VAL A 75 3.29 1.91 -2.96
N VAL A 76 4.36 2.14 -3.72
CA VAL A 76 5.73 2.28 -3.18
C VAL A 76 5.81 3.45 -2.17
N ALA A 77 5.21 4.59 -2.49
CA ALA A 77 5.20 5.75 -1.60
C ALA A 77 4.47 5.45 -0.28
N PHE A 78 3.31 4.80 -0.31
CA PHE A 78 2.60 4.42 0.91
C PHE A 78 3.36 3.38 1.74
N PHE A 79 4.04 2.41 1.11
CA PHE A 79 4.93 1.49 1.82
C PHE A 79 6.13 2.22 2.45
N ALA A 80 6.71 3.20 1.77
CA ALA A 80 7.81 4.01 2.30
C ALA A 80 7.34 4.88 3.49
N ILE A 81 6.14 5.47 3.40
CA ILE A 81 5.52 6.21 4.50
C ILE A 81 5.28 5.27 5.69
N HIS A 82 4.76 4.07 5.46
CA HIS A 82 4.59 3.07 6.52
C HIS A 82 5.92 2.75 7.21
N LEU A 83 7.00 2.50 6.46
CA LEU A 83 8.32 2.25 7.04
C LEU A 83 8.84 3.46 7.84
N ALA A 84 8.69 4.67 7.31
CA ALA A 84 9.10 5.89 7.99
C ALA A 84 8.33 6.06 9.32
N GLN A 85 7.02 5.85 9.31
CA GLN A 85 6.16 5.88 10.50
C GLN A 85 6.50 4.75 11.50
N LEU A 86 6.96 3.59 11.02
CA LEU A 86 7.36 2.47 11.86
C LEU A 86 8.69 2.73 12.59
N CYS A 87 9.63 3.43 11.92
CA CYS A 87 10.89 3.89 12.50
C CYS A 87 10.67 4.98 13.57
N VAL A 88 9.66 5.83 13.40
CA VAL A 88 9.34 6.90 14.34
C VAL A 88 8.56 6.36 15.54
N ALA A 89 9.17 6.41 16.74
CA ALA A 89 8.59 5.84 17.96
C ALA A 89 7.24 6.47 18.38
N ARG A 90 6.96 7.72 17.97
CA ARG A 90 5.72 8.45 18.28
C ARG A 90 4.52 7.92 17.49
N THR A 91 4.69 7.69 16.20
CA THR A 91 3.65 7.14 15.29
C THR A 91 3.42 5.66 15.53
N ARG A 92 4.47 4.90 15.87
CA ARG A 92 4.36 3.48 16.21
C ARG A 92 3.44 3.20 17.40
N LYS A 93 3.44 4.06 18.42
CA LYS A 93 2.60 3.89 19.63
C LYS A 93 1.14 4.26 19.40
N ASN A 94 0.85 5.09 18.41
CA ASN A 94 -0.49 5.62 18.12
C ASN A 94 -1.21 4.84 17.00
N GLY A 95 -0.59 3.82 16.41
CA GLY A 95 -1.19 3.02 15.33
C GLY A 95 -1.24 3.70 13.96
N GLY A 96 -0.70 4.92 13.80
CA GLY A 96 -0.78 5.69 12.55
C GLY A 96 -0.06 5.05 11.34
N SER A 97 0.75 4.02 11.56
CA SER A 97 1.40 3.24 10.51
C SER A 97 0.39 2.37 9.73
N ASP A 98 -0.70 1.94 10.39
CA ASP A 98 -1.60 0.92 9.84
C ASP A 98 -2.48 1.48 8.71
N GLU A 99 -2.79 2.77 8.74
CA GLU A 99 -3.55 3.43 7.68
C GLU A 99 -2.78 3.45 6.35
N ALA A 100 -1.51 3.85 6.39
CA ALA A 100 -0.66 3.85 5.21
C ALA A 100 -0.46 2.43 4.66
N LEU A 101 -0.30 1.44 5.54
CA LEU A 101 -0.23 0.03 5.15
C LEU A 101 -1.53 -0.43 4.49
N GLY A 102 -2.69 -0.11 5.07
CA GLY A 102 -4.00 -0.48 4.53
C GLY A 102 -4.21 0.09 3.13
N ILE A 103 -3.84 1.36 2.89
CA ILE A 103 -3.94 2.00 1.58
C ILE A 103 -2.99 1.32 0.57
N ALA A 104 -1.74 1.06 0.96
CA ALA A 104 -0.79 0.35 0.10
C ALA A 104 -1.29 -1.03 -0.30
N LEU A 105 -1.85 -1.79 0.65
CA LEU A 105 -2.39 -3.13 0.42
C LEU A 105 -3.63 -3.10 -0.49
N ALA A 106 -4.52 -2.13 -0.30
CA ALA A 106 -5.71 -1.99 -1.13
C ALA A 106 -5.37 -1.68 -2.60
N ILE A 107 -4.56 -0.64 -2.83
CA ILE A 107 -4.17 -0.22 -4.18
C ILE A 107 -3.27 -1.29 -4.83
N GLY A 108 -2.29 -1.81 -4.10
CA GLY A 108 -1.40 -2.85 -4.59
C GLY A 108 -2.16 -4.11 -5.00
N SER A 109 -3.10 -4.58 -4.17
CA SER A 109 -3.91 -5.76 -4.49
C SER A 109 -4.77 -5.53 -5.72
N LEU A 110 -5.35 -4.32 -5.88
CA LEU A 110 -6.13 -3.97 -7.06
C LEU A 110 -5.27 -4.00 -8.33
N ILE A 111 -4.07 -3.41 -8.29
CA ILE A 111 -3.15 -3.38 -9.43
C ILE A 111 -2.67 -4.80 -9.79
N SER A 112 -2.26 -5.58 -8.80
CA SER A 112 -1.81 -6.97 -9.01
C SER A 112 -2.94 -7.85 -9.54
N PHE A 113 -4.16 -7.69 -9.02
CA PHE A 113 -5.33 -8.42 -9.50
C PHE A 113 -5.68 -8.05 -10.95
N ALA A 114 -5.76 -6.76 -11.27
CA ALA A 114 -6.03 -6.31 -12.63
C ALA A 114 -4.96 -6.82 -13.62
N SER A 115 -3.69 -6.72 -13.25
CA SER A 115 -2.57 -7.20 -14.07
C SER A 115 -2.59 -8.73 -14.24
N MET A 116 -2.99 -9.47 -13.20
CA MET A 116 -3.19 -10.93 -13.26
C MET A 116 -4.32 -11.30 -14.23
N VAL A 117 -5.45 -10.59 -14.18
CA VAL A 117 -6.58 -10.82 -15.10
C VAL A 117 -6.15 -10.54 -16.55
N MET A 118 -5.43 -9.44 -16.80
CA MET A 118 -4.90 -9.12 -18.13
C MET A 118 -3.94 -10.21 -18.62
N ALA A 119 -3.02 -10.67 -17.78
CA ALA A 119 -2.10 -11.77 -18.10
C ALA A 119 -2.83 -13.08 -18.40
N SER A 120 -3.91 -13.37 -17.68
CA SER A 120 -4.76 -14.54 -17.94
C SER A 120 -5.44 -14.47 -19.30
N LYS A 121 -5.81 -13.27 -19.78
CA LYS A 121 -6.49 -13.09 -21.07
C LYS A 121 -5.54 -13.21 -22.25
N VAL A 122 -4.30 -12.75 -22.09
CA VAL A 122 -3.26 -12.80 -23.12
C VAL A 122 -2.55 -14.17 -23.17
N GLY A 123 -2.62 -14.97 -22.10
CA GLY A 123 -1.98 -16.28 -22.03
C GLY A 123 -0.51 -16.24 -21.60
N GLU A 124 -0.05 -15.10 -21.08
CA GLU A 124 1.31 -14.91 -20.57
C GLU A 124 1.49 -15.55 -19.18
N MET A 125 1.74 -16.86 -19.15
CA MET A 125 1.81 -17.66 -17.92
C MET A 125 2.90 -17.17 -16.95
N ALA A 126 3.99 -16.59 -17.46
CA ALA A 126 5.05 -16.06 -16.63
C ALA A 126 4.60 -14.78 -15.88
N ALA A 127 3.95 -13.85 -16.59
CA ALA A 127 3.41 -12.63 -15.99
C ALA A 127 2.22 -12.93 -15.06
N LEU A 128 1.37 -13.89 -15.44
CA LEU A 128 0.27 -14.39 -14.62
C LEU A 128 0.78 -14.87 -13.26
N ARG A 129 1.79 -15.75 -13.24
CA ARG A 129 2.37 -16.29 -12.01
C ARG A 129 2.97 -15.19 -11.15
N LEU A 130 3.66 -14.23 -11.76
CA LEU A 130 4.23 -13.08 -11.04
C LEU A 130 3.12 -12.29 -10.33
N HIS A 131 2.11 -11.82 -11.06
CA HIS A 131 1.03 -11.03 -10.47
C HIS A 131 0.17 -11.81 -9.47
N ALA A 132 0.00 -13.12 -9.67
CA ALA A 132 -0.63 -13.99 -8.69
C ALA A 132 0.19 -14.07 -7.40
N THR A 133 1.52 -14.21 -7.48
CA THR A 133 2.36 -14.22 -6.27
C THR A 133 2.35 -12.87 -5.55
N GLU A 134 2.40 -11.76 -6.29
CA GLU A 134 2.28 -10.41 -5.72
C GLU A 134 0.94 -10.22 -5.02
N LEU A 135 -0.15 -10.66 -5.64
CA LEU A 135 -1.49 -10.58 -5.07
C LEU A 135 -1.61 -11.45 -3.80
N LEU A 136 -1.06 -12.67 -3.79
CA LEU A 136 -1.07 -13.54 -2.62
C LEU A 136 -0.30 -12.93 -1.45
N LEU A 137 0.85 -12.32 -1.71
CA LEU A 137 1.65 -11.63 -0.69
C LEU A 137 0.86 -10.46 -0.06
N LEU A 138 0.23 -9.63 -0.90
CA LEU A 138 -0.54 -8.47 -0.45
C LEU A 138 -1.82 -8.88 0.30
N LEU A 139 -2.58 -9.85 -0.24
CA LEU A 139 -3.77 -10.37 0.44
C LEU A 139 -3.43 -11.07 1.76
N GLY A 140 -2.34 -11.83 1.80
CA GLY A 140 -1.87 -12.46 3.02
C GLY A 140 -1.60 -11.44 4.13
N ALA A 141 -0.95 -10.33 3.80
CA ALA A 141 -0.77 -9.24 4.77
C ALA A 141 -2.06 -8.50 5.12
N ALA A 142 -2.94 -8.27 4.15
CA ALA A 142 -4.23 -7.65 4.40
C ALA A 142 -5.07 -8.48 5.40
N ILE A 143 -5.08 -9.81 5.24
CA ILE A 143 -5.75 -10.73 6.15
C ILE A 143 -5.17 -10.61 7.57
N VAL A 144 -3.84 -10.60 7.70
CA VAL A 144 -3.18 -10.44 9.01
C VAL A 144 -3.59 -9.11 9.67
N VAL A 145 -3.60 -8.01 8.92
CA VAL A 145 -4.00 -6.68 9.43
C VAL A 145 -5.47 -6.66 9.85
N VAL A 146 -6.37 -7.30 9.11
CA VAL A 146 -7.80 -7.37 9.44
C VAL A 146 -8.06 -8.22 10.68
N ILE A 147 -7.35 -9.34 10.82
CA ILE A 147 -7.51 -10.27 11.95
C ILE A 147 -6.90 -9.67 13.23
N GLU A 148 -5.76 -9.01 13.11
CA GLU A 148 -5.08 -8.36 14.22
C GLU A 148 -5.85 -7.06 14.56
N LYS A 149 -6.97 -7.20 15.30
CA LYS A 149 -7.82 -6.10 15.78
C LYS A 149 -6.96 -4.88 16.12
N PRO A 150 -7.24 -3.68 15.55
CA PRO A 150 -6.51 -2.48 15.93
C PRO A 150 -6.62 -2.34 17.45
N ALA A 151 -5.49 -2.20 18.12
CA ALA A 151 -5.47 -1.90 19.55
C ALA A 151 -6.42 -0.71 19.71
N ALA A 152 -7.54 -0.93 20.38
CA ALA A 152 -8.52 0.12 20.60
C ALA A 152 -7.72 1.32 21.07
N ALA A 153 -7.81 2.43 20.31
CA ALA A 153 -7.26 3.69 20.76
C ALA A 153 -7.62 3.77 22.25
N PRO A 154 -6.66 4.03 23.16
CA PRO A 154 -7.05 4.25 24.55
C PRO A 154 -8.16 5.26 24.44
N LYS A 155 -9.39 4.86 24.80
CA LYS A 155 -10.49 5.80 24.93
C LYS A 155 -9.83 6.91 25.70
N THR A 156 -9.63 8.07 25.05
CA THR A 156 -9.32 9.28 25.78
C THR A 156 -10.36 9.23 26.85
N ALA A 157 -9.93 8.89 28.07
CA ALA A 157 -10.79 8.97 29.22
C ALA A 157 -11.30 10.38 29.04
N GLU A 158 -12.59 10.46 28.80
CA GLU A 158 -13.31 11.70 28.83
C GLU A 158 -13.11 12.15 30.27
N ILE A 159 -11.97 12.79 30.52
CA ILE A 159 -11.77 13.71 31.60
C ILE A 159 -12.61 14.88 31.13
N ALA A 160 -13.93 14.69 31.13
CA ALA A 160 -14.84 15.71 31.54
C ALA A 160 -14.26 16.18 32.88
N ALA A 161 -13.50 17.25 32.82
CA ALA A 161 -13.23 18.04 33.98
C ALA A 161 -14.50 18.84 34.25
N PRO A 162 -15.21 18.59 35.36
CA PRO A 162 -15.96 19.64 36.02
C PRO A 162 -15.23 19.95 37.32
N LEU A 163 -13.98 20.42 37.26
CA LEU A 163 -13.25 20.88 38.46
C LEU A 163 -12.89 22.38 38.37
N GLY A 164 -13.44 23.10 37.39
CA GLY A 164 -13.24 24.54 37.24
C GLY A 164 -14.39 25.41 37.76
N LEU A 165 -15.64 24.93 37.64
CA LEU A 165 -16.82 25.76 37.91
C LEU A 165 -17.35 25.65 39.35
N GLU A 166 -17.29 24.46 39.99
CA GLU A 166 -17.70 24.34 41.41
C GLU A 166 -16.73 25.06 42.38
N GLN A 167 -15.44 25.10 42.05
CA GLN A 167 -14.43 25.73 42.92
C GLN A 167 -14.57 27.27 42.94
N ALA A 168 -15.09 27.88 41.87
CA ALA A 168 -15.31 29.31 41.77
C ALA A 168 -16.54 29.78 42.56
N GLU A 169 -17.56 28.93 42.66
CA GLU A 169 -18.82 29.23 43.36
C GLU A 169 -18.64 29.17 44.89
N LEU A 170 -17.81 28.25 45.39
CA LEU A 170 -17.51 28.12 46.83
C LEU A 170 -16.62 29.25 47.40
N LEU A 171 -15.90 29.99 46.57
CA LEU A 171 -15.05 31.10 47.01
C LEU A 171 -15.82 32.43 47.16
N HIS A 172 -17.02 32.54 46.58
CA HIS A 172 -17.86 33.76 46.65
C HIS A 172 -18.90 33.74 47.78
N ASN A 173 -19.03 32.64 48.52
CA ASN A 173 -19.99 32.51 49.62
C ASN A 173 -19.28 32.20 50.95
N ARG A 174 -18.51 33.17 51.44
CA ARG A 174 -18.02 33.22 52.82
C ARG A 174 -18.14 34.62 53.40
#